data_AF-A0A7L4RIV7-F1
#
_entry.id   AF-A0A7L4RIV7-F1
#
_cell.length_a   1.000
_cell.length_b   1.000
_cell.length_c   1.000
_cell.angle_alpha   90.00
_cell.angle_beta   90.00
_cell.angle_gamma   90.00
#
_symmetry.space_group_name_H-M   'P 1'
#
loop_
_entity.id
_entity.type
_entity.pdbx_description
1 polymer ?
#
loop_
_entity_poly.entity_id
_entity_poly.type
_entity_poly.pdbx_seq_one_letter_code
_entity_poly.pdbx_strand_id
1 'polypeptide(L)'
;MAATKENAEKSEEPEGGLNKKTIKKVFFGGEMLLVGIAFFILLIMFFVAWDFIDKTEKLVKRVAGDACETLTAVEILLESTEAELSLAAGTVEGIGQSMTSLSDGLGDASDALGGLDDSLGVLESYGVHLGGELGNAAASLGDASDSLENTTAGLAVHTEKISELQSDVGEIRANVSSQKQTVCDESNIIGIFDSMRLTVIILFLLAAALIGILFFNSAAGII
;
A
#
# COMPACT_ATOMS: atom_id res chain seq x y z
N MET A 1 107.74 -14.79 57.76
CA MET A 1 106.42 -15.40 57.47
C MET A 1 105.80 -14.53 56.40
N ALA A 2 105.84 -14.94 55.13
CA ALA A 2 104.78 -15.73 54.45
C ALA A 2 103.49 -14.89 54.32
N ALA A 3 103.08 -14.40 53.14
CA ALA A 3 102.57 -15.15 51.97
C ALA A 3 101.35 -16.02 52.36
N THR A 4 100.22 -16.00 51.65
CA THR A 4 100.08 -16.05 50.17
C THR A 4 98.74 -15.44 49.69
N LYS A 5 98.58 -15.37 48.36
CA LYS A 5 97.38 -15.18 47.51
C LYS A 5 96.11 -15.91 48.03
N GLU A 6 94.90 -15.79 47.51
CA GLU A 6 94.34 -15.56 46.15
C GLU A 6 92.89 -15.00 46.37
N ASN A 7 92.06 -14.55 45.43
CA ASN A 7 92.11 -14.51 43.96
C ASN A 7 91.27 -13.29 43.45
N ALA A 8 90.99 -13.21 42.14
CA ALA A 8 89.97 -12.34 41.55
C ALA A 8 88.83 -13.17 40.93
N GLU A 9 87.61 -12.64 40.89
CA GLU A 9 86.55 -13.19 40.01
C GLU A 9 85.86 -12.07 39.23
N LYS A 10 85.77 -12.30 37.92
CA LYS A 10 85.28 -11.39 36.89
C LYS A 10 84.05 -12.07 36.30
N SER A 11 82.88 -11.48 36.51
CA SER A 11 81.60 -11.92 35.96
C SER A 11 81.01 -10.71 35.24
N GLU A 12 81.36 -10.53 33.97
CA GLU A 12 80.58 -11.01 32.82
C GLU A 12 79.18 -10.41 32.77
N GLU A 13 79.01 -9.45 31.86
CA GLU A 13 77.71 -8.89 31.52
C GLU A 13 76.79 -9.99 30.98
N PRO A 14 75.52 -10.06 31.39
CA PRO A 14 74.53 -10.80 30.63
C PRO A 14 74.25 -10.03 29.32
N GLU A 15 75.01 -10.34 28.26
CA GLU A 15 74.65 -10.08 26.85
C GLU A 15 73.40 -10.89 26.44
N GLY A 16 72.29 -10.70 27.18
CA GLY A 16 70.96 -11.26 26.92
C GLY A 16 69.91 -10.18 26.65
N GLY A 17 70.33 -8.91 26.60
CA GLY A 17 69.47 -7.78 26.26
C GLY A 17 69.09 -7.80 24.77
N LEU A 18 67.96 -8.42 24.44
CA LEU A 18 67.32 -8.33 23.12
C LEU A 18 67.34 -6.88 22.63
N ASN A 19 68.14 -6.62 21.60
CA ASN A 19 68.48 -5.27 21.15
C ASN A 19 67.20 -4.43 20.99
N LYS A 20 67.15 -3.22 21.57
CA LYS A 20 65.96 -2.34 21.52
C LYS A 20 65.42 -2.13 20.09
N LYS A 21 66.29 -2.19 19.07
CA LYS A 21 65.88 -2.15 17.64
C LYS A 21 65.10 -3.39 17.19
N THR A 22 65.43 -4.58 17.69
CA THR A 22 64.75 -5.84 17.38
C THR A 22 63.36 -5.89 18.03
N ILE A 23 63.26 -5.50 19.31
CA ILE A 23 61.96 -5.42 20.00
C ILE A 23 61.05 -4.41 19.29
N LYS A 24 61.56 -3.21 18.92
CA LYS A 24 60.77 -2.23 18.15
C LYS A 24 60.28 -2.80 16.81
N LYS A 25 61.12 -3.52 16.05
CA LYS A 25 60.72 -4.13 14.77
C LYS A 25 59.63 -5.20 14.92
N VAL A 26 59.69 -6.02 15.97
CA VAL A 26 58.66 -7.05 16.23
C VAL A 26 57.32 -6.43 16.61
N PHE A 27 57.31 -5.38 17.46
CA PHE A 27 56.10 -4.64 17.78
C PHE A 27 55.48 -3.95 16.54
N PHE A 28 56.31 -3.30 15.72
CA PHE A 28 55.88 -2.65 14.47
C PHE A 28 55.19 -3.61 13.49
N GLY A 29 55.70 -4.84 13.38
CA GLY A 29 55.10 -5.89 12.56
C GLY A 29 53.74 -6.36 13.10
N GLY A 30 53.57 -6.40 14.42
CA GLY A 30 52.30 -6.73 15.07
C GLY A 30 51.22 -5.69 14.82
N GLU A 31 51.54 -4.39 14.95
CA GLU A 31 50.59 -3.32 14.66
C GLU A 31 50.18 -3.25 13.18
N MET A 32 51.14 -3.39 12.26
CA MET A 32 50.80 -3.45 10.83
C MET A 32 49.89 -4.64 10.48
N LEU A 33 50.08 -5.79 11.13
CA LEU A 33 49.22 -6.96 10.94
C LEU A 33 47.80 -6.72 11.47
N LEU A 34 47.65 -6.07 12.63
CA LEU A 34 46.34 -5.67 13.16
C LEU A 34 45.63 -4.65 12.26
N VAL A 35 46.35 -3.65 11.75
CA VAL A 35 45.80 -2.67 10.79
C VAL A 35 45.38 -3.34 9.48
N GLY A 36 46.17 -4.28 8.96
CA GLY A 36 45.82 -5.06 7.78
C GLY A 36 44.56 -5.91 7.97
N ILE A 37 44.42 -6.57 9.13
CA ILE A 37 43.21 -7.32 9.50
C ILE A 37 42.00 -6.38 9.62
N ALA A 38 42.14 -5.24 10.28
CA ALA A 38 41.06 -4.26 10.43
C ALA A 38 40.57 -3.74 9.07
N PHE A 39 41.49 -3.41 8.14
CA PHE A 39 41.13 -3.01 6.78
C PHE A 39 40.46 -4.14 5.97
N PHE A 40 40.91 -5.40 6.15
CA PHE A 40 40.29 -6.55 5.49
C PHE A 40 38.86 -6.84 6.01
N ILE A 41 38.63 -6.71 7.32
CA ILE A 41 37.28 -6.80 7.91
C ILE A 41 36.38 -5.68 7.37
N LEU A 42 36.91 -4.45 7.28
CA LEU A 42 36.20 -3.29 6.72
C LEU A 42 35.81 -3.53 5.25
N LEU A 43 36.71 -4.08 4.43
CA LEU A 43 36.40 -4.50 3.05
C LEU A 43 35.27 -5.54 3.00
N ILE A 44 35.31 -6.57 3.84
CA ILE A 44 34.23 -7.57 3.91
C ILE A 44 32.90 -6.91 4.28
N MET A 45 32.88 -6.05 5.31
CA MET A 45 31.65 -5.35 5.72
C MET A 45 31.10 -4.46 4.60
N PHE A 46 31.96 -3.79 3.83
CA PHE A 46 31.55 -3.00 2.67
C PHE A 46 30.91 -3.87 1.58
N PHE A 47 31.53 -4.99 1.20
CA PHE A 47 30.96 -5.90 0.20
C PHE A 47 29.63 -6.52 0.67
N VAL A 48 29.51 -6.87 1.96
CA VAL A 48 28.26 -7.38 2.54
C VAL A 48 27.16 -6.31 2.53
N ALA A 49 27.48 -5.07 2.91
CA ALA A 49 26.53 -3.96 2.85
C ALA A 49 26.08 -3.65 1.41
N TRP A 50 27.01 -3.70 0.45
CA TRP A 50 26.73 -3.46 -0.96
C TRP A 50 25.85 -4.56 -1.59
N ASP A 51 26.18 -5.83 -1.36
CA ASP A 51 25.38 -6.99 -1.79
C ASP A 51 23.98 -7.00 -1.15
N PHE A 52 23.87 -6.60 0.13
CA PHE A 52 22.59 -6.41 0.79
C PHE A 52 21.75 -5.33 0.11
N ILE A 53 22.32 -4.14 -0.17
CA ILE A 53 21.62 -3.05 -0.87
C ILE A 53 21.14 -3.50 -2.26
N ASP A 54 21.97 -4.17 -3.05
CA ASP A 54 21.62 -4.65 -4.40
C ASP A 54 20.51 -5.72 -4.38
N LYS A 55 20.54 -6.64 -3.41
CA LYS A 55 19.48 -7.63 -3.20
C LYS A 55 18.17 -6.98 -2.75
N THR A 56 18.24 -5.99 -1.85
CA THR A 56 17.07 -5.24 -1.40
C THR A 56 16.47 -4.40 -2.52
N GLU A 57 17.26 -3.74 -3.37
CA GLU A 57 16.77 -3.01 -4.55
C GLU A 57 15.99 -3.94 -5.48
N LYS A 58 16.56 -5.10 -5.83
CA LYS A 58 15.93 -6.08 -6.73
C LYS A 58 14.62 -6.63 -6.16
N LEU A 59 14.55 -6.84 -4.85
CA LEU A 59 13.33 -7.28 -4.18
C LEU A 59 12.26 -6.17 -4.19
N VAL A 60 12.63 -4.94 -3.81
CA VAL A 60 11.71 -3.80 -3.78
C VAL A 60 11.18 -3.46 -5.17
N LYS A 61 12.02 -3.48 -6.21
CA LYS A 61 11.58 -3.26 -7.60
C LYS A 61 10.60 -4.33 -8.08
N ARG A 62 10.81 -5.60 -7.73
CA ARG A 62 9.84 -6.66 -8.06
C ARG A 62 8.51 -6.42 -7.35
N VAL A 63 8.52 -6.21 -6.03
CA VAL A 63 7.30 -6.00 -5.24
C VAL A 63 6.55 -4.74 -5.69
N ALA A 64 7.26 -3.67 -6.05
CA ALA A 64 6.65 -2.46 -6.63
C ALA A 64 6.02 -2.72 -8.01
N GLY A 65 6.67 -3.53 -8.86
CA GLY A 65 6.11 -3.99 -10.14
C GLY A 65 4.83 -4.81 -9.95
N ASP A 66 4.87 -5.85 -9.12
CA ASP A 66 3.73 -6.72 -8.81
C ASP A 66 2.56 -5.90 -8.21
N ALA A 67 2.86 -4.92 -7.35
CA ALA A 67 1.88 -4.00 -6.79
C ALA A 67 1.32 -3.01 -7.83
N CYS A 68 2.13 -2.52 -8.76
CA CYS A 68 1.71 -1.63 -9.86
C CYS A 68 0.77 -2.35 -10.84
N GLU A 69 1.04 -3.62 -11.15
CA GLU A 69 0.14 -4.48 -11.93
C GLU A 69 -1.18 -4.72 -11.18
N THR A 70 -1.11 -5.06 -9.89
CA THR A 70 -2.29 -5.26 -9.04
C THR A 70 -3.15 -4.00 -8.95
N LEU A 71 -2.56 -2.83 -8.72
CA LEU A 71 -3.28 -1.55 -8.66
C LEU A 71 -3.91 -1.20 -10.02
N THR A 72 -3.27 -1.55 -11.12
CA THR A 72 -3.84 -1.38 -12.47
C THR A 72 -5.04 -2.31 -12.70
N ALA A 73 -4.98 -3.56 -12.26
CA ALA A 73 -6.11 -4.48 -12.32
C ALA A 73 -7.29 -4.00 -11.45
N VAL A 74 -7.02 -3.46 -10.25
CA VAL A 74 -8.04 -2.87 -9.37
C VAL A 74 -8.67 -1.63 -10.00
N GLU A 75 -7.89 -0.74 -10.62
CA GLU A 75 -8.40 0.44 -11.31
C GLU A 75 -9.37 0.07 -12.45
N ILE A 76 -9.05 -0.96 -13.24
CA ILE A 76 -9.92 -1.50 -14.30
C ILE A 76 -11.20 -2.13 -13.74
N LEU A 77 -11.11 -2.84 -12.59
CA LEU A 77 -12.30 -3.40 -11.93
C LEU A 77 -13.22 -2.31 -11.39
N LEU A 78 -12.67 -1.21 -10.87
CA LEU A 78 -13.44 -0.04 -10.44
C LEU A 78 -14.12 0.64 -11.63
N GLU A 79 -13.44 0.81 -12.77
CA GLU A 79 -14.06 1.30 -14.02
C GLU A 79 -15.25 0.43 -14.47
N SER A 80 -15.10 -0.89 -14.40
CA SER A 80 -16.20 -1.82 -14.70
C SER A 80 -17.36 -1.69 -13.70
N THR A 81 -17.05 -1.47 -12.42
CA THR A 81 -18.05 -1.30 -11.35
C THR A 81 -18.83 0.01 -11.51
N GLU A 82 -18.18 1.11 -11.89
CA GLU A 82 -18.84 2.39 -12.21
C GLU A 82 -19.82 2.23 -13.38
N ALA A 83 -19.44 1.47 -14.42
CA ALA A 83 -20.30 1.19 -15.56
C ALA A 83 -21.51 0.32 -15.17
N GLU A 84 -21.31 -0.73 -14.35
CA GLU A 84 -22.42 -1.56 -13.84
C GLU A 84 -23.37 -0.78 -12.93
N LEU A 85 -22.86 0.08 -12.05
CA LEU A 85 -23.68 0.97 -11.23
C LEU A 85 -24.49 1.96 -12.07
N SER A 86 -23.92 2.50 -13.16
CA SER A 86 -24.63 3.37 -14.10
C SER A 86 -25.76 2.64 -14.83
N LEU A 87 -25.54 1.39 -15.24
CA LEU A 87 -26.59 0.53 -15.81
C LEU A 87 -27.67 0.18 -14.79
N ALA A 88 -27.30 -0.08 -13.53
CA ALA A 88 -28.24 -0.33 -12.44
C ALA A 88 -29.11 0.90 -12.15
N ALA A 89 -28.52 2.10 -12.09
CA ALA A 89 -29.24 3.36 -11.90
C ALA A 89 -30.31 3.57 -12.99
N GLY A 90 -29.92 3.49 -14.27
CA GLY A 90 -30.86 3.63 -15.39
C GLY A 90 -31.94 2.54 -15.44
N THR A 91 -31.62 1.32 -14.97
CA THR A 91 -32.61 0.23 -14.85
C THR A 91 -33.63 0.52 -13.76
N VAL A 92 -33.19 0.98 -12.58
CA VAL A 92 -34.10 1.34 -11.48
C VAL A 92 -34.97 2.53 -11.85
N GLU A 93 -34.41 3.55 -12.52
CA GLU A 93 -35.18 4.69 -13.03
C GLU A 93 -36.26 4.24 -14.03
N GLY A 94 -35.89 3.39 -15.01
CA GLY A 94 -36.84 2.86 -16.00
C GLY A 94 -37.94 1.99 -15.41
N ILE A 95 -37.64 1.21 -14.36
CA ILE A 95 -38.66 0.47 -13.60
C ILE A 95 -39.57 1.47 -12.88
N GLY A 96 -39.01 2.48 -12.20
CA GLY A 96 -39.79 3.51 -11.50
C GLY A 96 -40.80 4.22 -12.42
N GLN A 97 -40.35 4.70 -13.59
CA GLN A 97 -41.22 5.31 -14.60
C GLN A 97 -42.33 4.35 -15.09
N SER A 98 -42.00 3.06 -15.23
CA SER A 98 -42.98 2.03 -15.63
C SER A 98 -44.00 1.74 -14.53
N MET A 99 -43.59 1.79 -13.26
CA MET A 99 -44.47 1.59 -12.11
C MET A 99 -45.41 2.78 -11.91
N THR A 100 -44.94 4.02 -12.03
CA THR A 100 -45.81 5.21 -12.04
C THR A 100 -46.85 5.10 -13.15
N SER A 101 -46.43 4.82 -14.39
CA SER A 101 -47.35 4.69 -15.53
C SER A 101 -48.42 3.59 -15.35
N LEU A 102 -48.06 2.51 -14.64
CA LEU A 102 -49.01 1.44 -14.32
C LEU A 102 -49.94 1.84 -13.17
N SER A 103 -49.45 2.57 -12.18
CA SER A 103 -50.24 3.12 -11.07
C SER A 103 -51.33 4.06 -11.59
N ASP A 104 -50.93 5.06 -12.38
CA ASP A 104 -51.83 6.03 -13.01
C ASP A 104 -52.96 5.31 -13.79
N GLY A 105 -52.58 4.29 -14.58
CA GLY A 105 -53.54 3.50 -15.36
C GLY A 105 -54.46 2.59 -14.54
N LEU A 106 -54.06 2.16 -13.33
CA LEU A 106 -54.94 1.46 -12.39
C LEU A 106 -55.87 2.43 -11.67
N GLY A 107 -55.41 3.64 -11.34
CA GLY A 107 -56.24 4.74 -10.83
C GLY A 107 -57.34 5.13 -11.81
N ASP A 108 -56.98 5.42 -13.06
CA ASP A 108 -57.94 5.71 -14.14
C ASP A 108 -58.98 4.58 -14.32
N ALA A 109 -58.55 3.32 -14.22
CA ALA A 109 -59.44 2.16 -14.33
C ALA A 109 -60.36 1.99 -13.10
N SER A 110 -59.85 2.27 -11.89
CA SER A 110 -60.63 2.33 -10.64
C SER A 110 -61.75 3.37 -10.76
N ASP A 111 -61.40 4.60 -11.12
CA ASP A 111 -62.36 5.71 -11.26
C ASP A 111 -63.42 5.43 -12.34
N ALA A 112 -63.00 4.84 -13.47
CA ALA A 112 -63.93 4.44 -14.53
C ALA A 112 -64.91 3.33 -14.10
N LEU A 113 -64.46 2.36 -13.30
CA LEU A 113 -65.34 1.33 -12.75
C LEU A 113 -66.26 1.88 -11.65
N GLY A 114 -65.76 2.77 -10.79
CA GLY A 114 -66.57 3.45 -9.77
C GLY A 114 -67.70 4.27 -10.40
N GLY A 115 -67.38 5.10 -11.41
CA GLY A 115 -68.41 5.87 -12.14
C GLY A 115 -69.41 5.00 -12.91
N LEU A 116 -69.03 3.77 -13.30
CA LEU A 116 -69.95 2.80 -13.89
C LEU A 116 -70.84 2.11 -12.84
N ASP A 117 -70.30 1.77 -11.66
CA ASP A 117 -71.09 1.22 -10.53
C ASP A 117 -72.12 2.24 -10.04
N ASP A 118 -71.72 3.51 -9.87
CA ASP A 118 -72.63 4.63 -9.58
C ASP A 118 -73.75 4.76 -10.63
N SER A 119 -73.38 4.72 -11.92
CA SER A 119 -74.33 4.82 -13.03
C SER A 119 -75.33 3.65 -13.06
N LEU A 120 -74.87 2.43 -12.74
CA LEU A 120 -75.72 1.26 -12.65
C LEU A 120 -76.61 1.29 -11.40
N GLY A 121 -76.11 1.77 -10.25
CA GLY A 121 -76.89 2.04 -9.04
C GLY A 121 -78.06 3.01 -9.29
N VAL A 122 -77.87 4.00 -10.16
CA VAL A 122 -78.97 4.85 -10.63
C VAL A 122 -80.02 4.04 -11.41
N LEU A 123 -79.63 3.10 -12.29
CA LEU A 123 -80.59 2.20 -12.96
C LEU A 123 -81.27 1.22 -12.00
N GLU A 124 -80.60 0.77 -10.94
CA GLU A 124 -81.23 -0.06 -9.89
C GLU A 124 -82.39 0.67 -9.21
N SER A 125 -82.24 1.98 -8.98
CA SER A 125 -83.31 2.83 -8.42
C SER A 125 -84.57 2.90 -9.31
N TYR A 126 -84.44 2.55 -10.60
CA TYR A 126 -85.55 2.41 -11.56
C TYR A 126 -86.05 0.95 -11.72
N GLY A 127 -85.54 0.00 -10.92
CA GLY A 127 -86.06 -1.37 -10.81
C GLY A 127 -85.29 -2.45 -11.59
N VAL A 128 -84.06 -2.18 -12.04
CA VAL A 128 -83.21 -3.15 -12.77
C VAL A 128 -81.97 -3.48 -11.93
N HIS A 129 -81.94 -4.64 -11.28
CA HIS A 129 -80.83 -5.04 -10.38
C HIS A 129 -79.57 -5.41 -11.18
N LEU A 130 -78.52 -4.61 -11.03
CA LEU A 130 -77.23 -4.61 -11.72
C LEU A 130 -76.15 -3.93 -10.84
N GLY A 131 -75.59 -4.57 -9.82
CA GLY A 131 -74.44 -3.94 -9.11
C GLY A 131 -73.97 -4.64 -7.83
N GLY A 132 -72.70 -4.45 -7.49
CA GLY A 132 -72.10 -4.94 -6.24
C GLY A 132 -70.70 -5.54 -6.40
N GLU A 133 -70.42 -6.28 -7.47
CA GLU A 133 -69.06 -6.76 -7.76
C GLU A 133 -68.17 -5.68 -8.41
N LEU A 134 -68.77 -4.67 -9.04
CA LEU A 134 -68.04 -3.64 -9.78
C LEU A 134 -67.39 -2.60 -8.85
N GLY A 135 -68.11 -2.09 -7.85
CA GLY A 135 -67.52 -1.25 -6.79
C GLY A 135 -66.41 -1.95 -6.01
N ASN A 136 -66.51 -3.26 -5.78
CA ASN A 136 -65.43 -4.06 -5.19
C ASN A 136 -64.20 -4.17 -6.11
N ALA A 137 -64.42 -4.30 -7.43
CA ALA A 137 -63.34 -4.30 -8.42
C ALA A 137 -62.65 -2.92 -8.51
N ALA A 138 -63.41 -1.82 -8.48
CA ALA A 138 -62.88 -0.46 -8.41
C ALA A 138 -61.98 -0.29 -7.18
N ALA A 139 -62.49 -0.58 -5.98
CA ALA A 139 -61.71 -0.49 -4.74
C ALA A 139 -60.41 -1.33 -4.80
N SER A 140 -60.48 -2.56 -5.34
CA SER A 140 -59.30 -3.42 -5.50
C SER A 140 -58.28 -2.91 -6.52
N LEU A 141 -58.67 -2.09 -7.49
CA LEU A 141 -57.74 -1.41 -8.42
C LEU A 141 -57.12 -0.18 -7.76
N GLY A 142 -57.88 0.58 -6.96
CA GLY A 142 -57.37 1.67 -6.12
C GLY A 142 -56.29 1.18 -5.15
N ASP A 143 -56.59 0.15 -4.36
CA ASP A 143 -55.61 -0.50 -3.44
C ASP A 143 -54.34 -0.96 -4.18
N ALA A 144 -54.47 -1.41 -5.44
CA ALA A 144 -53.35 -1.83 -6.26
C ALA A 144 -52.52 -0.65 -6.79
N SER A 145 -53.15 0.48 -7.12
CA SER A 145 -52.46 1.75 -7.43
C SER A 145 -51.65 2.23 -6.23
N ASP A 146 -52.27 2.41 -5.06
CA ASP A 146 -51.59 2.88 -3.84
C ASP A 146 -50.37 2.01 -3.47
N SER A 147 -50.46 0.70 -3.71
CA SER A 147 -49.37 -0.26 -3.53
C SER A 147 -48.20 -0.06 -4.52
N LEU A 148 -48.50 0.29 -5.78
CA LEU A 148 -47.50 0.64 -6.79
C LEU A 148 -46.85 2.00 -6.50
N GLU A 149 -47.61 3.01 -6.06
CA GLU A 149 -47.04 4.30 -5.62
C GLU A 149 -46.03 4.10 -4.49
N ASN A 150 -46.42 3.35 -3.45
CA ASN A 150 -45.55 3.05 -2.32
C ASN A 150 -44.30 2.25 -2.73
N THR A 151 -44.42 1.33 -3.70
CA THR A 151 -43.26 0.60 -4.25
C THR A 151 -42.36 1.53 -5.07
N THR A 152 -42.93 2.46 -5.83
CA THR A 152 -42.19 3.49 -6.59
C THR A 152 -41.41 4.42 -5.65
N ALA A 153 -42.02 4.84 -4.53
CA ALA A 153 -41.34 5.59 -3.47
C ALA A 153 -40.17 4.79 -2.86
N GLY A 154 -40.34 3.48 -2.67
CA GLY A 154 -39.25 2.57 -2.29
C GLY A 154 -38.11 2.53 -3.32
N LEU A 155 -38.42 2.54 -4.62
CA LEU A 155 -37.42 2.59 -5.69
C LEU A 155 -36.61 3.90 -5.68
N ALA A 156 -37.22 5.03 -5.34
CA ALA A 156 -36.48 6.31 -5.22
C ALA A 156 -35.35 6.22 -4.16
N VAL A 157 -35.59 5.55 -3.04
CA VAL A 157 -34.57 5.29 -2.00
C VAL A 157 -33.47 4.35 -2.51
N HIS A 158 -33.78 3.42 -3.42
CA HIS A 158 -32.76 2.61 -4.09
C HIS A 158 -31.93 3.42 -5.09
N THR A 159 -32.54 4.36 -5.83
CA THR A 159 -31.82 5.27 -6.73
C THR A 159 -30.82 6.16 -5.97
N GLU A 160 -31.23 6.72 -4.83
CA GLU A 160 -30.35 7.51 -3.96
C GLU A 160 -29.12 6.70 -3.52
N LYS A 161 -29.33 5.48 -3.01
CA LYS A 161 -28.24 4.57 -2.62
C LYS A 161 -27.31 4.15 -3.75
N ILE A 162 -27.83 4.01 -4.98
CA ILE A 162 -26.97 3.74 -6.14
C ILE A 162 -26.10 4.97 -6.44
N SER A 163 -26.64 6.19 -6.31
CA SER A 163 -25.86 7.43 -6.46
C SER A 163 -24.80 7.60 -5.37
N GLU A 164 -25.08 7.21 -4.13
CA GLU A 164 -24.08 7.14 -3.04
C GLU A 164 -22.94 6.19 -3.41
N LEU A 165 -23.27 4.95 -3.82
CA LEU A 165 -22.29 3.96 -4.26
C LEU A 165 -21.45 4.41 -5.45
N GLN A 166 -22.03 5.15 -6.40
CA GLN A 166 -21.27 5.74 -7.52
C GLN A 166 -20.24 6.77 -7.05
N SER A 167 -20.59 7.59 -6.04
CA SER A 167 -19.66 8.54 -5.43
C SER A 167 -18.53 7.82 -4.71
N ASP A 168 -18.84 6.83 -3.86
CA ASP A 168 -17.87 6.04 -3.10
C ASP A 168 -16.88 5.31 -4.03
N VAL A 169 -17.36 4.66 -5.08
CA VAL A 169 -16.51 3.97 -6.06
C VAL A 169 -15.59 4.95 -6.79
N GLY A 170 -16.08 6.14 -7.16
CA GLY A 170 -15.28 7.19 -7.78
C GLY A 170 -14.18 7.73 -6.86
N GLU A 171 -14.46 7.91 -5.56
CA GLU A 171 -13.46 8.29 -4.56
C GLU A 171 -12.40 7.19 -4.35
N ILE A 172 -12.83 5.92 -4.29
CA ILE A 172 -11.92 4.77 -4.20
C ILE A 172 -11.02 4.71 -5.44
N ARG A 173 -11.56 4.90 -6.65
CA ARG A 173 -10.79 4.92 -7.90
C ARG A 173 -9.76 6.05 -7.93
N ALA A 174 -10.14 7.26 -7.52
CA ALA A 174 -9.20 8.38 -7.42
C ALA A 174 -8.04 8.08 -6.43
N ASN A 175 -8.35 7.48 -5.28
CA ASN A 175 -7.34 7.05 -4.31
C ASN A 175 -6.43 5.95 -4.84
N VAL A 176 -6.98 4.94 -5.53
CA VAL A 176 -6.20 3.87 -6.19
C VAL A 176 -5.26 4.45 -7.25
N SER A 177 -5.73 5.39 -8.07
CA SER A 177 -4.91 6.05 -9.10
C SER A 177 -3.75 6.86 -8.49
N SER A 178 -3.99 7.55 -7.37
CA SER A 178 -2.95 8.28 -6.61
C SER A 178 -1.90 7.34 -5.99
N GLN A 179 -2.34 6.22 -5.40
CA GLN A 179 -1.44 5.19 -4.87
C GLN A 179 -0.63 4.53 -6.00
N LYS A 180 -1.28 4.21 -7.11
CA LYS A 180 -0.65 3.67 -8.33
C LYS A 180 0.44 4.62 -8.83
N GLN A 181 0.16 5.91 -8.96
CA GLN A 181 1.18 6.89 -9.37
C GLN A 181 2.40 6.87 -8.44
N THR A 182 2.18 6.76 -7.11
CA THR A 182 3.26 6.74 -6.12
C THR A 182 4.08 5.44 -6.16
N VAL A 183 3.43 4.29 -6.35
CA VAL A 183 4.07 2.95 -6.35
C VAL A 183 4.76 2.63 -7.68
N CYS A 184 4.18 3.06 -8.81
CA CYS A 184 4.71 2.83 -10.14
C CYS A 184 5.84 3.83 -10.53
N ASP A 185 6.06 4.91 -9.76
CA ASP A 185 7.15 5.85 -10.01
C ASP A 185 8.51 5.28 -9.56
N GLU A 186 9.15 4.56 -10.47
CA GLU A 186 10.46 3.93 -10.25
C GLU A 186 11.55 4.95 -9.89
N SER A 187 11.38 6.25 -10.23
CA SER A 187 12.40 7.27 -9.98
C SER A 187 12.66 7.51 -8.49
N ASN A 188 11.61 7.45 -7.67
CA ASN A 188 11.73 7.56 -6.21
C ASN A 188 12.49 6.36 -5.61
N ILE A 189 12.21 5.15 -6.11
CA ILE A 189 12.87 3.92 -5.67
C ILE A 189 14.37 3.98 -6.01
N ILE A 190 14.71 4.34 -7.25
CA ILE A 190 16.11 4.47 -7.70
C ILE A 190 16.86 5.51 -6.86
N GLY A 191 16.28 6.70 -6.66
CA GLY A 191 16.91 7.77 -5.88
C GLY A 191 17.22 7.39 -4.43
N ILE A 192 16.35 6.59 -3.79
CA ILE A 192 16.58 6.05 -2.44
C ILE A 192 17.78 5.10 -2.42
N PHE A 193 17.85 4.13 -3.34
CA PHE A 193 18.94 3.15 -3.37
C PHE A 193 20.29 3.75 -3.77
N ASP A 194 20.32 4.71 -4.69
CA ASP A 194 21.55 5.42 -5.05
C ASP A 194 22.08 6.29 -3.90
N SER A 195 21.18 6.92 -3.13
CA SER A 195 21.53 7.62 -1.88
C SER A 195 22.11 6.68 -0.82
N MET A 196 21.54 5.48 -0.66
CA MET A 196 22.09 4.45 0.24
C MET A 196 23.49 3.98 -0.21
N ARG A 197 23.69 3.69 -1.50
CA ARG A 197 25.00 3.33 -2.08
C ARG A 197 26.04 4.41 -1.82
N LEU A 198 25.69 5.68 -2.10
CA LEU A 198 26.56 6.83 -1.88
C LEU A 198 26.95 6.96 -0.39
N THR A 199 25.99 6.79 0.51
CA THR A 199 26.23 6.83 1.97
C THR A 199 27.20 5.74 2.40
N VAL A 200 27.05 4.51 1.92
CA VAL A 200 27.97 3.40 2.22
C VAL A 200 29.38 3.65 1.66
N ILE A 201 29.50 4.23 0.45
CA ILE A 201 30.80 4.63 -0.12
C ILE A 201 31.48 5.71 0.75
N ILE A 202 30.75 6.74 1.17
CA ILE A 202 31.29 7.82 2.00
C ILE A 202 31.77 7.28 3.36
N LEU A 203 30.96 6.44 4.02
CA LEU A 203 31.33 5.80 5.29
C LEU A 203 32.56 4.89 5.14
N PHE A 204 32.64 4.12 4.05
CA PHE A 204 33.82 3.31 3.73
C PHE A 204 35.08 4.16 3.57
N LEU A 205 35.01 5.24 2.78
CA LEU A 205 36.15 6.14 2.55
C LEU A 205 36.61 6.85 3.83
N LEU A 206 35.67 7.30 4.67
CA LEU A 206 35.99 7.90 5.97
C LEU A 206 36.68 6.90 6.91
N ALA A 207 36.15 5.69 7.03
CA ALA A 207 36.73 4.65 7.88
C ALA A 207 38.10 4.19 7.35
N ALA A 208 38.26 4.03 6.04
CA ALA A 208 39.55 3.72 5.40
C ALA A 208 40.58 4.85 5.60
N ALA A 209 40.16 6.12 5.52
CA ALA A 209 41.03 7.26 5.79
C ALA A 209 41.49 7.31 7.26
N LEU A 210 40.61 7.03 8.22
CA LEU A 210 40.97 6.93 9.65
C LEU A 210 41.99 5.81 9.90
N ILE A 211 41.79 4.63 9.32
CA ILE A 211 42.75 3.52 9.40
C ILE A 211 44.08 3.90 8.72
N GLY A 212 44.04 4.58 7.58
CA GLY A 212 45.22 5.10 6.90
C GLY A 212 46.02 6.11 7.73
N ILE A 213 45.34 7.04 8.42
CA ILE A 213 45.98 7.99 9.34
C ILE A 213 46.65 7.26 10.52
N LEU A 214 45.98 6.28 11.12
CA LEU A 214 46.58 5.44 12.18
C LEU A 214 47.82 4.70 11.67
N PHE A 215 47.75 4.13 10.46
CA PHE A 215 48.87 3.46 9.80
C PHE A 215 50.06 4.41 9.60
N PHE A 216 49.84 5.61 9.05
CA PHE A 216 50.92 6.58 8.84
C PHE A 216 51.50 7.12 10.15
N ASN A 217 50.70 7.30 11.20
CA ASN A 217 51.17 7.77 12.50
C ASN A 217 52.06 6.74 13.21
N SER A 218 51.67 5.45 13.20
CA SER A 218 52.52 4.35 13.67
C SER A 218 53.77 4.22 12.80
N ALA A 219 53.63 4.25 11.46
CA ALA A 219 54.75 4.19 10.51
C ALA A 219 55.79 5.32 10.70
N ALA A 220 55.36 6.52 11.09
CA ALA A 220 56.23 7.66 11.40
C ALA A 220 56.85 7.61 12.81
N GLY A 221 56.41 6.69 13.68
CA GLY A 221 56.83 6.60 15.08
C GLY A 221 56.39 7.80 15.93
N ILE A 222 55.27 8.44 15.55
CA ILE A 222 54.60 9.50 16.31
C ILE A 222 53.76 8.92 17.45
N ILE A 223 53.39 7.64 17.31
CA ILE A 223 52.77 6.75 18.30
C ILE A 223 53.71 5.56 18.46
#